data_AF-A0A0P9NM35-F1
#
_entry.id   AF-A0A0P9NM35-F1
#
_cell.length_a   1.000
_cell.length_b   1.000
_cell.length_c   1.000
_cell.angle_alpha   90.00
_cell.angle_beta   90.00
_cell.angle_gamma   90.00
#
_symmetry.space_group_name_H-M   'P 1'
#
loop_
_entity.id
_entity.type
_entity.pdbx_description
1 polymer ?
#
loop_
_entity_poly.entity_id
_entity_poly.type
_entity_poly.pdbx_seq_one_letter_code
_entity_poly.pdbx_strand_id
1 'polypeptide(L)'
;MITMNGAFSMFAETNIKPLFYVCTDRDFPNQQPELFAAAMRESENVGLWEDQFSSGIPRPSGRAYALKKSPRLSTVAALCSRDDALVRKVSLWSHRSRDIGFSKNLELGFFDARTVMYLALQLSYHLGFDSVFLVGFDMNQSAGRFYESSTDVCSPCGLDQHYESRILPSLELMSKHVVGDDFQVFNLSDSSRVPDEVIPKLSIDEARLKVSVARYSASRT
;
A
#
# COMPACT_ATOMS: atom_id res chain seq x y z
N MET A 1 6.25 -9.61 -5.64
CA MET A 1 6.49 -8.16 -5.51
C MET A 1 5.19 -7.42 -5.76
N ILE A 2 4.81 -6.47 -4.90
CA ILE A 2 3.73 -5.52 -5.15
C ILE A 2 4.39 -4.17 -5.36
N THR A 3 4.10 -3.50 -6.49
CA THR A 3 4.63 -2.17 -6.79
C THR A 3 3.49 -1.19 -7.05
N MET A 4 3.81 0.11 -7.08
CA MET A 4 2.80 1.16 -7.12
C MET A 4 3.30 2.45 -7.74
N ASN A 5 2.40 3.20 -8.38
CA ASN A 5 2.70 4.48 -9.03
C ASN A 5 4.02 4.40 -9.84
N GLY A 6 4.99 5.29 -9.57
CA GLY A 6 6.28 5.29 -10.24
C GLY A 6 7.31 4.34 -9.67
N ALA A 7 7.04 3.67 -8.53
CA ALA A 7 7.96 2.66 -8.00
C ALA A 7 8.11 1.46 -8.96
N PHE A 8 7.24 1.34 -9.96
CA PHE A 8 7.40 0.41 -11.07
C PHE A 8 8.73 0.62 -11.83
N SER A 9 9.32 1.81 -11.84
CA SER A 9 10.58 2.07 -12.58
C SER A 9 11.74 1.17 -12.14
N MET A 10 11.74 0.69 -10.89
CA MET A 10 12.71 -0.29 -10.39
C MET A 10 12.64 -1.65 -11.09
N PHE A 11 11.55 -1.93 -11.82
CA PHE A 11 11.31 -3.19 -12.50
C PHE A 11 11.46 -3.10 -14.02
N ALA A 12 11.37 -1.89 -14.60
CA ALA A 12 11.32 -1.68 -16.05
C ALA A 12 12.54 -2.23 -16.81
N GLU A 13 13.69 -2.31 -16.16
CA GLU A 13 14.94 -2.85 -16.72
C GLU A 13 15.32 -4.22 -16.14
N THR A 14 14.35 -4.91 -15.55
CA THR A 14 14.55 -6.20 -14.90
C THR A 14 13.67 -7.27 -15.55
N ASN A 15 14.02 -8.54 -15.35
CA ASN A 15 13.16 -9.66 -15.74
C ASN A 15 12.09 -9.97 -14.67
N ILE A 16 11.93 -9.13 -13.65
CA ILE A 16 10.99 -9.35 -12.55
C ILE A 16 9.65 -8.72 -12.91
N LYS A 17 8.64 -9.56 -13.14
CA LYS A 17 7.26 -9.11 -13.28
C LYS A 17 6.64 -8.90 -11.89
N PRO A 18 6.13 -7.71 -11.57
CA PRO A 18 5.37 -7.52 -10.33
C PRO A 18 4.13 -8.41 -10.32
N LEU A 19 3.89 -9.06 -9.18
CA LEU A 19 2.67 -9.82 -8.95
C LEU A 19 1.46 -8.88 -9.00
N PHE A 20 1.59 -7.69 -8.41
CA PHE A 20 0.59 -6.63 -8.48
C PHE A 20 1.25 -5.28 -8.78
N TYR A 21 0.59 -4.50 -9.63
CA TYR A 21 0.73 -3.06 -9.72
C TYR A 21 -0.54 -2.40 -9.21
N VAL A 22 -0.41 -1.46 -8.27
CA VAL A 22 -1.55 -0.66 -7.77
C VAL A 22 -1.29 0.83 -7.96
N CYS A 23 -2.27 1.55 -8.50
CA CYS A 23 -2.17 2.99 -8.69
C CYS A 23 -3.50 3.65 -8.31
N THR A 24 -3.52 4.35 -7.18
CA THR A 24 -4.69 5.14 -6.75
C THR A 24 -4.50 6.64 -6.95
N ASP A 25 -3.30 7.06 -7.32
CA ASP A 25 -3.04 8.42 -7.81
C ASP A 25 -3.66 8.55 -9.20
N ARG A 26 -4.65 9.43 -9.34
CA ARG A 26 -5.41 9.64 -10.57
C ARG A 26 -4.66 10.50 -11.57
N ASP A 27 -3.69 11.29 -11.11
CA ASP A 27 -2.92 12.19 -11.95
C ASP A 27 -1.66 11.50 -12.48
N PHE A 28 -1.20 10.43 -11.82
CA PHE A 28 -0.01 9.67 -12.21
C PHE A 28 -0.01 9.21 -13.69
N PRO A 29 -1.10 8.67 -14.27
CA PRO A 29 -1.13 8.32 -15.70
C PRO A 29 -0.89 9.50 -16.65
N ASN A 30 -1.22 10.73 -16.24
CA ASN A 30 -0.98 11.93 -17.04
C ASN A 30 0.44 12.48 -16.83
N GLN A 31 0.97 12.33 -15.62
CA GLN A 31 2.29 12.82 -15.24
C GLN A 31 3.42 11.94 -15.77
N GLN A 32 3.23 10.62 -15.73
CA GLN A 32 4.23 9.61 -16.07
C GLN A 32 3.60 8.54 -17.00
N PRO A 33 3.10 8.93 -18.19
CA PRO A 33 2.29 8.07 -19.04
C PRO A 33 3.03 6.82 -19.54
N GLU A 34 4.31 6.95 -19.90
CA GLU A 34 5.12 5.83 -20.38
C GLU A 34 5.38 4.81 -19.27
N LEU A 35 5.72 5.29 -18.09
CA LEU A 35 5.97 4.45 -16.92
C LEU A 35 4.69 3.75 -16.44
N PHE A 36 3.56 4.47 -16.44
CA PHE A 36 2.25 3.89 -16.18
C PHE A 36 1.93 2.81 -17.22
N ALA A 37 2.10 3.08 -18.50
CA ALA A 37 1.83 2.11 -19.57
C ALA A 37 2.71 0.86 -19.47
N ALA A 38 3.98 1.00 -19.10
CA ALA A 38 4.87 -0.12 -18.84
C ALA A 38 4.37 -0.97 -17.67
N ALA A 39 4.01 -0.33 -16.54
CA ALA A 39 3.47 -1.00 -15.37
C ALA A 39 2.21 -1.83 -15.70
N MET A 40 1.31 -1.28 -16.51
CA MET A 40 0.10 -1.95 -16.98
C MET A 40 0.40 -3.19 -17.85
N ARG A 41 1.46 -3.13 -18.66
CA ARG A 41 1.83 -4.24 -19.55
C ARG A 41 2.60 -5.35 -18.86
N GLU A 42 3.42 -5.02 -17.87
CA GLU A 42 4.44 -5.91 -17.34
C GLU A 42 4.09 -6.52 -15.97
N SER A 43 3.00 -6.06 -15.36
CA SER A 43 2.50 -6.62 -14.11
C SER A 43 1.46 -7.74 -14.35
N GLU A 44 1.51 -8.79 -13.53
CA GLU A 44 0.59 -9.92 -13.64
C GLU A 44 -0.85 -9.56 -13.26
N ASN A 45 -1.00 -8.66 -12.30
CA ASN A 45 -2.27 -8.14 -11.83
C ASN A 45 -2.18 -6.63 -11.67
N VAL A 46 -3.28 -5.94 -11.94
CA VAL A 46 -3.39 -4.48 -11.87
C VAL A 46 -4.61 -4.09 -11.04
N GLY A 47 -4.42 -3.23 -10.05
CA GLY A 47 -5.49 -2.60 -9.27
C GLY A 47 -5.56 -1.09 -9.52
N LEU A 48 -6.67 -0.61 -10.09
CA LEU A 48 -6.96 0.81 -10.33
C LEU A 48 -8.36 1.17 -9.85
N TRP A 49 -8.70 2.46 -9.82
CA TRP A 49 -10.10 2.86 -9.64
C TRP A 49 -10.97 2.32 -10.79
N GLU A 50 -12.19 1.89 -10.48
CA GLU A 50 -13.12 1.29 -11.45
C GLU A 50 -13.34 2.16 -12.70
N ASP A 51 -13.54 3.46 -12.50
CA ASP A 51 -13.79 4.42 -13.56
C ASP A 51 -12.58 4.65 -14.48
N GLN A 52 -11.36 4.38 -14.00
CA GLN A 52 -10.16 4.50 -14.84
C GLN A 52 -10.15 3.43 -15.95
N PHE A 53 -10.73 2.24 -15.73
CA PHE A 53 -10.79 1.20 -16.77
C PHE A 53 -11.70 1.56 -17.95
N SER A 54 -12.55 2.58 -17.80
CA SER A 54 -13.55 2.95 -18.80
C SER A 54 -13.05 3.99 -19.81
N SER A 55 -11.87 4.60 -19.61
CA SER A 55 -11.42 5.75 -20.42
C SER A 55 -9.92 5.77 -20.69
N GLY A 56 -9.53 5.79 -21.97
CA GLY A 56 -8.26 6.36 -22.47
C GLY A 56 -6.93 5.78 -21.96
N ILE A 57 -6.94 4.91 -20.95
CA ILE A 57 -5.73 4.33 -20.36
C ILE A 57 -5.30 3.04 -21.10
N PRO A 58 -4.00 2.70 -21.05
CA PRO A 58 -3.52 1.39 -21.49
C PRO A 58 -4.29 0.25 -20.81
N ARG A 59 -4.62 -0.80 -21.57
CA ARG A 59 -5.22 -2.01 -21.00
C ARG A 59 -4.15 -2.84 -20.28
N PRO A 60 -4.44 -3.39 -19.10
CA PRO A 60 -3.56 -4.36 -18.48
C PRO A 60 -3.35 -5.58 -19.39
N SER A 61 -2.11 -6.06 -19.50
CA SER A 61 -1.85 -7.38 -20.10
C SER A 61 -2.31 -8.52 -19.19
N GLY A 62 -2.23 -8.28 -17.87
CA GLY A 62 -2.64 -9.20 -16.83
C GLY A 62 -4.10 -9.04 -16.40
N ARG A 63 -4.42 -9.51 -15.19
CA ARG A 63 -5.77 -9.38 -14.62
C ARG A 63 -5.99 -7.97 -14.07
N ALA A 64 -7.21 -7.45 -14.24
CA ALA A 64 -7.61 -6.13 -13.76
C ALA A 64 -8.58 -6.26 -12.58
N TYR A 65 -8.37 -5.46 -11.53
CA TYR A 65 -9.21 -5.41 -10.34
C TYR A 65 -9.65 -3.98 -10.07
N ALA A 66 -10.97 -3.78 -9.98
CA ALA A 66 -11.57 -2.50 -9.63
C ALA A 66 -11.46 -2.24 -8.13
N LEU A 67 -10.69 -1.22 -7.78
CA LEU A 67 -10.52 -0.75 -6.40
C LEU A 67 -11.69 0.16 -6.02
N LYS A 68 -12.20 -0.05 -4.80
CA LYS A 68 -13.24 0.78 -4.20
C LYS A 68 -12.89 1.12 -2.76
N LYS A 69 -13.28 2.31 -2.30
CA LYS A 69 -13.11 2.67 -0.89
C LYS A 69 -14.05 1.86 -0.02
N SER A 70 -13.56 1.48 1.17
CA SER A 70 -14.41 0.88 2.19
C SER A 70 -15.53 1.87 2.56
N PRO A 71 -16.78 1.40 2.72
CA PRO A 71 -17.90 2.29 3.03
C PRO A 71 -17.69 3.00 4.37
N ARG A 72 -18.28 4.18 4.53
CA ARG A 72 -18.31 4.84 5.85
C ARG A 72 -19.30 4.12 6.75
N LEU A 73 -18.87 3.74 7.95
CA LEU A 73 -19.76 3.18 8.96
C LEU A 73 -20.73 4.25 9.48
N SER A 74 -22.03 3.97 9.43
CA SER A 74 -23.02 4.73 10.19
C SER A 74 -22.83 4.50 11.69
N THR A 75 -23.30 5.43 12.53
CA THR A 75 -23.11 5.34 14.00
C THR A 75 -23.83 4.13 14.58
N VAL A 76 -24.96 3.74 13.99
CA VAL A 76 -25.73 2.55 14.38
C VAL A 76 -24.98 1.27 14.00
N ALA A 77 -24.40 1.21 12.80
CA ALA A 77 -23.65 0.04 12.37
C ALA A 77 -22.39 -0.19 13.22
N ALA A 78 -21.69 0.87 13.63
CA ALA A 78 -20.48 0.77 14.47
C ALA A 78 -20.73 0.12 15.85
N LEU A 79 -21.96 0.16 16.36
CA LEU A 79 -22.35 -0.47 17.62
C LEU A 79 -22.75 -1.95 17.44
N CYS A 80 -23.06 -2.38 16.22
CA CYS A 80 -23.60 -3.71 15.92
C CYS A 80 -22.65 -4.60 15.10
N SER A 81 -21.69 -4.01 14.37
CA SER A 81 -20.78 -4.76 13.50
C SER A 81 -19.52 -5.19 14.24
N ARG A 82 -19.35 -6.50 14.43
CA ARG A 82 -18.05 -7.16 14.69
C ARG A 82 -17.50 -7.71 13.36
N ASP A 83 -17.44 -6.88 12.33
CA ASP A 83 -16.83 -7.32 11.08
C ASP A 83 -15.31 -7.23 11.22
N ASP A 84 -14.70 -8.34 11.62
CA ASP A 84 -13.25 -8.45 11.81
C ASP A 84 -12.47 -8.22 10.50
N ALA A 85 -13.14 -8.27 9.33
CA ALA A 85 -12.52 -8.01 8.05
C ALA A 85 -12.22 -6.51 7.82
N LEU A 86 -12.91 -5.59 8.51
CA LEU A 86 -12.68 -4.14 8.43
C LEU A 86 -12.35 -3.56 9.81
N VAL A 87 -11.06 -3.56 10.16
CA VAL A 87 -10.57 -2.99 11.42
C VAL A 87 -10.67 -1.47 11.37
N ARG A 88 -11.28 -0.83 12.37
CA ARG A 88 -11.51 0.61 12.37
C ARG A 88 -11.25 1.25 13.71
N LYS A 89 -10.81 2.52 13.67
CA LYS A 89 -10.69 3.34 14.87
C LYS A 89 -12.08 3.72 15.34
N VAL A 90 -12.52 3.15 16.46
CA VAL A 90 -13.79 3.54 17.08
C VAL A 90 -13.59 4.90 17.74
N SER A 91 -14.32 5.89 17.25
CA SER A 91 -14.34 7.23 17.84
C SER A 91 -15.72 7.82 17.71
N LEU A 92 -16.27 8.23 18.86
CA LEU A 92 -17.62 8.80 18.96
C LEU A 92 -17.63 10.31 18.70
N TRP A 93 -16.46 10.97 18.66
CA TRP A 93 -16.36 12.44 18.71
C TRP A 93 -15.69 13.07 17.48
N SER A 94 -15.13 12.27 16.56
CA SER A 94 -14.46 12.80 15.37
C SER A 94 -14.87 12.05 14.10
N HIS A 95 -15.50 12.75 13.16
CA HIS A 95 -15.81 12.21 11.85
C HIS A 95 -14.54 11.85 11.06
N ARG A 96 -13.44 12.60 11.24
CA ARG A 96 -12.16 12.32 10.55
C ARG A 96 -11.51 11.01 10.98
N SER A 97 -11.67 10.60 12.23
CA SER A 97 -11.15 9.30 12.69
C SER A 97 -11.95 8.11 12.17
N ARG A 98 -13.16 8.31 11.63
CA ARG A 98 -13.98 7.21 11.08
C ARG A 98 -13.50 6.73 9.71
N ASP A 99 -12.66 7.53 9.04
CA ASP A 99 -11.97 7.15 7.81
C ASP A 99 -10.62 6.45 8.09
N ILE A 100 -10.23 6.27 9.36
CA ILE A 100 -9.03 5.51 9.76
C ILE A 100 -9.44 4.06 10.01
N GLY A 101 -8.87 3.17 9.21
CA GLY A 101 -9.09 1.73 9.33
C GLY A 101 -8.13 0.94 8.47
N PHE A 102 -8.27 -0.37 8.50
CA PHE A 102 -7.49 -1.33 7.74
C PHE A 102 -8.44 -2.42 7.21
N SER A 103 -8.36 -2.71 5.92
CA SER A 103 -9.14 -3.77 5.30
C SER A 103 -8.32 -5.05 5.21
N LYS A 104 -8.82 -6.11 5.84
CA LYS A 104 -8.33 -7.49 5.68
C LYS A 104 -8.95 -8.18 4.46
N ASN A 105 -10.07 -7.65 3.94
CA ASN A 105 -10.72 -8.15 2.73
C ASN A 105 -11.02 -6.99 1.76
N LEU A 106 -10.23 -6.90 0.67
CA LEU A 106 -10.38 -5.85 -0.33
C LEU A 106 -11.69 -5.92 -1.13
N GLU A 107 -12.40 -7.05 -1.12
CA GLU A 107 -13.76 -7.13 -1.69
C GLU A 107 -14.74 -6.19 -0.97
N LEU A 108 -14.46 -5.86 0.29
CA LEU A 108 -15.24 -4.91 1.10
C LEU A 108 -14.73 -3.46 0.94
N GLY A 109 -13.70 -3.26 0.12
CA GLY A 109 -13.04 -1.98 -0.13
C GLY A 109 -11.88 -1.68 0.81
N PHE A 110 -11.06 -0.72 0.43
CA PHE A 110 -9.82 -0.35 1.15
C PHE A 110 -9.91 1.02 1.84
N PHE A 111 -9.02 1.25 2.79
CA PHE A 111 -8.85 2.54 3.44
C PHE A 111 -7.71 3.34 2.82
N ASP A 112 -8.02 4.55 2.37
CA ASP A 112 -7.06 5.51 1.83
C ASP A 112 -6.47 6.32 3.01
N ALA A 113 -5.25 5.95 3.39
CA ALA A 113 -4.49 6.64 4.43
C ALA A 113 -3.54 7.68 3.84
N ARG A 114 -3.84 8.27 2.67
CA ARG A 114 -2.99 9.27 1.99
C ARG A 114 -1.62 8.74 1.51
N THR A 115 -1.46 7.43 1.43
CA THR A 115 -0.31 6.77 0.79
C THR A 115 -0.76 5.47 0.12
N VAL A 116 -0.27 5.24 -1.10
CA VAL A 116 -0.58 4.01 -1.87
C VAL A 116 0.05 2.78 -1.21
N MET A 117 1.14 2.95 -0.46
CA MET A 117 1.76 1.88 0.32
C MET A 117 0.78 1.27 1.34
N TYR A 118 -0.15 2.07 1.88
CA TYR A 118 -1.15 1.55 2.82
C TYR A 118 -2.24 0.72 2.13
N LEU A 119 -2.54 0.98 0.86
CA LEU A 119 -3.32 0.05 0.04
C LEU A 119 -2.53 -1.24 -0.20
N ALA A 120 -1.24 -1.14 -0.55
CA ALA A 120 -0.42 -2.32 -0.78
C ALA A 120 -0.33 -3.22 0.46
N LEU A 121 -0.25 -2.65 1.67
CA LEU A 121 -0.33 -3.40 2.93
C LEU A 121 -1.65 -4.16 3.11
N GLN A 122 -2.78 -3.50 2.84
CA GLN A 122 -4.11 -4.14 2.90
C GLN A 122 -4.24 -5.24 1.84
N LEU A 123 -3.72 -5.00 0.62
CA LEU A 123 -3.68 -5.99 -0.45
C LEU A 123 -2.83 -7.21 -0.05
N SER A 124 -1.66 -7.00 0.56
CA SER A 124 -0.81 -8.09 1.04
C SER A 124 -1.54 -8.99 2.03
N TYR A 125 -2.27 -8.40 2.99
CA TYR A 125 -3.07 -9.16 3.94
C TYR A 125 -4.18 -9.95 3.22
N HIS A 126 -4.93 -9.30 2.32
CA HIS A 126 -6.01 -9.94 1.58
C HIS A 126 -5.55 -11.12 0.73
N LEU A 127 -4.33 -11.04 0.19
CA LEU A 127 -3.71 -12.13 -0.57
C LEU A 127 -3.15 -13.26 0.32
N GLY A 128 -3.15 -13.09 1.65
CA GLY A 128 -2.69 -14.10 2.60
C GLY A 128 -1.18 -14.15 2.80
N PHE A 129 -0.45 -13.06 2.50
CA PHE A 129 0.97 -12.98 2.86
C PHE A 129 1.14 -12.84 4.37
N ASP A 130 2.11 -13.56 4.94
CA ASP A 130 2.42 -13.57 6.38
C ASP A 130 3.53 -12.58 6.78
N SER A 131 4.40 -12.20 5.84
CA SER A 131 5.53 -11.30 6.05
C SER A 131 5.65 -10.32 4.88
N VAL A 132 5.67 -9.03 5.20
CA VAL A 132 5.76 -7.92 4.24
C VAL A 132 6.98 -7.07 4.54
N PHE A 133 7.81 -6.84 3.51
CA PHE A 133 9.01 -6.01 3.59
C PHE A 133 8.81 -4.77 2.72
N LEU A 134 8.82 -3.59 3.35
CA LEU A 134 8.61 -2.31 2.69
C LEU A 134 9.95 -1.76 2.19
N VAL A 135 10.01 -1.42 0.91
CA VAL A 135 11.19 -0.82 0.26
C VAL A 135 10.81 0.57 -0.23
N GLY A 136 11.67 1.57 0.02
CA GLY A 136 11.41 2.97 -0.33
C GLY A 136 10.29 3.62 0.49
N PHE A 137 10.02 3.13 1.71
CA PHE A 137 9.02 3.68 2.61
C PHE A 137 9.65 4.68 3.61
N ASP A 138 10.30 5.71 3.07
CA ASP A 138 11.05 6.71 3.84
C ASP A 138 10.14 7.69 4.59
N MET A 139 8.95 7.95 4.05
CA MET A 139 8.00 8.90 4.65
C MET A 139 8.60 10.30 4.87
N ASN A 140 9.51 10.68 3.97
CA ASN A 140 10.15 11.99 3.92
C ASN A 140 9.84 12.68 2.59
N GLN A 141 9.06 13.75 2.63
CA GLN A 141 8.66 14.48 1.42
C GLN A 141 9.84 15.19 0.75
N SER A 142 10.80 15.69 1.52
CA SER A 142 11.93 16.47 0.99
C SER A 142 12.97 15.61 0.27
N ALA A 143 12.95 14.29 0.47
CA ALA A 143 13.81 13.36 -0.24
C ALA A 143 13.45 13.24 -1.74
N GLY A 144 12.25 13.68 -2.13
CA GLY A 144 11.73 13.53 -3.48
C GLY A 144 11.38 12.08 -3.80
N ARG A 145 10.99 11.83 -5.06
CA ARG A 145 10.75 10.49 -5.59
C ARG A 145 11.88 10.13 -6.53
N PHE A 146 12.46 8.95 -6.36
CA PHE A 146 13.63 8.50 -7.12
C PHE A 146 13.38 8.36 -8.64
N TYR A 147 12.12 8.31 -9.06
CA TYR A 147 11.71 8.17 -10.45
C TYR A 147 11.29 9.50 -11.11
N GLU A 148 11.36 10.62 -10.39
CA GLU A 148 11.05 11.94 -10.94
C GLU A 148 12.34 12.67 -11.33
N SER A 149 12.31 13.31 -12.50
CA SER A 149 13.36 14.21 -12.96
C SER A 149 12.98 15.69 -12.71
N SER A 150 13.95 16.61 -12.77
CA SER A 150 13.69 18.05 -12.62
C SER A 150 12.79 18.64 -13.72
N THR A 151 12.55 17.90 -14.80
CA THR A 151 11.71 18.30 -15.94
C THR A 151 10.30 17.71 -15.90
N ASP A 152 10.01 16.83 -14.95
CA ASP A 152 8.73 16.14 -14.88
C ASP A 152 7.65 17.01 -14.23
N VAL A 153 6.40 16.77 -14.61
CA VAL A 153 5.24 17.31 -13.88
C VAL A 153 5.03 16.47 -12.62
N CYS A 154 5.62 16.92 -11.50
CA CYS A 154 5.49 16.23 -10.22
C CYS A 154 4.09 16.35 -9.63
N SER A 155 3.56 15.26 -9.05
CA SER A 155 2.31 15.34 -8.28
C SER A 155 2.53 16.13 -6.99
N PRO A 156 1.54 16.90 -6.53
CA PRO A 156 1.58 17.49 -5.20
C PRO A 156 1.70 16.36 -4.15
N CYS A 157 2.84 16.33 -3.47
CA CYS A 157 3.04 15.44 -2.33
C CYS A 157 2.44 16.11 -1.09
N GLY A 158 1.37 15.55 -0.54
CA GLY A 158 0.73 16.00 0.71
C GLY A 158 1.20 15.22 1.93
N LEU A 159 2.38 14.60 1.86
CA LEU A 159 2.88 13.67 2.86
C LEU A 159 3.04 14.35 4.22
N ASP A 160 3.74 15.48 4.29
CA ASP A 160 3.94 16.20 5.55
C ASP A 160 2.63 16.75 6.13
N GLN A 161 1.74 17.24 5.25
CA GLN A 161 0.43 17.75 5.65
C GLN A 161 -0.44 16.68 6.31
N HIS A 162 -0.31 15.43 5.86
CA HIS A 162 -1.19 14.33 6.28
C HIS A 162 -0.54 13.33 7.21
N TYR A 163 0.75 13.47 7.49
CA TYR A 163 1.52 12.53 8.31
C TYR A 163 0.87 12.31 9.69
N GLU A 164 0.76 13.36 10.49
CA GLU A 164 0.23 13.27 11.86
C GLU A 164 -1.28 13.04 11.90
N SER A 165 -2.01 13.49 10.87
CA SER A 165 -3.47 13.50 10.90
C SER A 165 -4.12 12.26 10.30
N ARG A 166 -3.42 11.53 9.44
CA ARG A 166 -3.97 10.39 8.69
C ARG A 166 -2.99 9.23 8.57
N ILE A 167 -1.75 9.49 8.18
CA ILE A 167 -0.84 8.39 7.81
C ILE A 167 -0.38 7.66 9.06
N LEU A 168 0.30 8.35 10.00
CA LEU A 168 0.78 7.74 11.24
C LEU A 168 -0.35 7.09 12.05
N PRO A 169 -1.51 7.75 12.28
CA PRO A 169 -2.64 7.11 12.96
C PRO A 169 -3.18 5.84 12.29
N SER A 170 -3.06 5.71 10.96
CA SER A 170 -3.47 4.49 10.25
C SER A 170 -2.43 3.38 10.41
N LEU A 171 -1.14 3.72 10.37
CA LEU A 171 -0.05 2.77 10.64
C LEU A 171 -0.09 2.27 12.09
N GLU A 172 -0.35 3.15 13.06
CA GLU A 172 -0.54 2.78 14.47
C GLU A 172 -1.73 1.82 14.65
N LEU A 173 -2.85 2.07 13.97
CA LEU A 173 -4.01 1.18 14.00
C LEU A 173 -3.65 -0.20 13.45
N MET A 174 -2.95 -0.27 12.32
CA MET A 174 -2.49 -1.52 11.72
C MET A 174 -1.55 -2.26 12.68
N SER A 175 -0.53 -1.58 13.21
CA SER A 175 0.45 -2.14 14.14
C SER A 175 -0.24 -2.76 15.37
N LYS A 176 -1.21 -2.05 15.95
CA LYS A 176 -1.88 -2.48 17.17
C LYS A 176 -2.90 -3.61 16.98
N HIS A 177 -3.58 -3.67 15.83
CA HIS A 177 -4.78 -4.50 15.65
C HIS A 177 -4.71 -5.52 14.51
N VAL A 178 -3.67 -5.45 13.67
CA VAL A 178 -3.52 -6.29 12.48
C VAL A 178 -2.20 -7.02 12.49
N VAL A 179 -1.11 -6.35 12.87
CA VAL A 179 0.21 -6.98 12.96
C VAL A 179 0.25 -7.97 14.12
N GLY A 180 0.80 -9.15 13.86
CA GLY A 180 0.91 -10.26 14.81
C GLY A 180 1.70 -11.42 14.21
N ASP A 181 1.57 -12.61 14.79
CA ASP A 181 2.31 -13.80 14.33
C ASP A 181 1.92 -14.21 12.90
N ASP A 182 0.67 -14.00 12.51
CA ASP A 182 0.12 -14.35 11.19
C ASP A 182 0.32 -13.26 10.13
N PHE A 183 0.76 -12.06 10.52
CA PHE A 183 0.98 -10.94 9.60
C PHE A 183 2.02 -9.96 10.16
N GLN A 184 3.22 -9.99 9.61
CA GLN A 184 4.35 -9.18 10.05
C GLN A 184 4.73 -8.16 8.97
N VAL A 185 5.09 -6.95 9.40
CA VAL A 185 5.48 -5.85 8.51
C VAL A 185 6.81 -5.26 8.97
N PHE A 186 7.75 -5.13 8.05
CA PHE A 186 9.08 -4.59 8.31
C PHE A 186 9.41 -3.49 7.31
N ASN A 187 10.12 -2.46 7.74
CA ASN A 187 10.60 -1.40 6.86
C ASN A 187 12.11 -1.56 6.60
N LEU A 188 12.53 -1.51 5.33
CA LEU A 188 13.95 -1.59 4.97
C LEU A 188 14.59 -0.21 4.76
N SER A 189 13.85 0.87 5.04
CA SER A 189 14.38 2.23 5.05
C SER A 189 14.89 2.61 6.45
N ASP A 190 16.21 2.70 6.57
CA ASP A 190 16.89 3.15 7.80
C ASP A 190 16.54 4.60 8.14
N SER A 191 16.28 5.43 7.13
CA SER A 191 15.93 6.85 7.28
C SER A 191 14.42 7.11 7.39
N SER A 192 13.61 6.07 7.57
CA SER A 192 12.15 6.26 7.60
C SER A 192 11.70 7.11 8.78
N ARG A 193 10.81 8.09 8.51
CA ARG A 193 10.13 8.88 9.54
C ARG A 193 9.22 8.03 10.42
N VAL A 194 8.78 6.85 9.96
CA VAL A 194 7.90 5.95 10.75
C VAL A 194 8.63 5.43 11.98
N PRO A 195 8.05 5.55 13.19
CA PRO A 195 8.66 5.02 14.41
C PRO A 195 8.81 3.49 14.37
N ASP A 196 9.90 2.98 14.96
CA ASP A 196 10.25 1.55 14.99
C ASP A 196 9.21 0.73 15.74
N GLU A 197 8.58 1.31 16.76
CA GLU A 197 7.49 0.71 17.51
C GLU A 197 6.20 0.53 16.68
N VAL A 198 6.04 1.29 15.59
CA VAL A 198 4.90 1.17 14.68
C VAL A 198 5.20 0.16 13.57
N ILE A 199 6.34 0.32 12.89
CA ILE A 199 6.85 -0.66 11.92
C ILE A 199 8.36 -0.85 12.18
N PRO A 200 8.78 -2.04 12.66
CA PRO A 200 10.19 -2.30 12.93
C PRO A 200 11.02 -2.20 11.66
N LYS A 201 12.19 -1.58 11.79
CA LYS A 201 13.18 -1.50 10.72
C LYS A 201 14.02 -2.78 10.69
N LEU A 202 14.38 -3.23 9.49
CA LEU A 202 15.35 -4.30 9.27
C LEU A 202 16.37 -3.88 8.24
N SER A 203 17.62 -4.26 8.45
CA SER A 203 18.63 -4.25 7.40
C SER A 203 18.29 -5.24 6.29
N ILE A 204 18.90 -5.06 5.13
CA ILE A 204 18.76 -5.98 4.00
C ILE A 204 19.21 -7.40 4.38
N ASP A 205 20.25 -7.55 5.20
CA ASP A 205 20.77 -8.86 5.58
C ASP A 205 19.84 -9.57 6.57
N GLU A 206 19.23 -8.85 7.51
CA GLU A 206 18.19 -9.42 8.38
C GLU A 206 16.96 -9.86 7.58
N ALA A 207 16.53 -9.05 6.60
CA ALA A 207 15.43 -9.40 5.72
C ALA A 207 15.73 -10.66 4.90
N ARG A 208 16.95 -10.78 4.35
CA ARG A 208 17.42 -11.97 3.61
C ARG A 208 17.42 -13.22 4.49
N LEU A 209 17.89 -13.10 5.72
CA LEU A 209 17.88 -14.20 6.69
C LEU A 209 16.45 -14.66 6.95
N LYS A 210 15.54 -13.72 7.22
CA LYS A 210 14.13 -14.02 7.51
C LYS A 210 13.42 -14.71 6.34
N VAL A 211 13.65 -14.24 5.11
CA VAL A 211 13.11 -14.88 3.89
C VAL A 211 13.69 -16.28 3.72
N SER A 212 14.98 -16.49 3.99
CA SER A 212 15.63 -17.80 3.87
C SER A 212 15.05 -18.82 4.86
N VAL A 213 14.81 -18.40 6.11
CA VAL A 213 14.18 -19.24 7.15
C VAL A 213 12.74 -19.61 6.78
N ALA A 214 11.96 -18.66 6.26
CA ALA A 214 10.58 -18.93 5.83
C ALA A 214 10.52 -19.94 4.68
N ARG A 215 11.38 -19.78 3.66
CA ARG A 215 11.46 -20.73 2.52
C ARG A 215 11.86 -22.14 2.96
N TYR A 216 12.80 -22.23 3.91
CA TYR A 216 13.21 -23.51 4.46
C TYR A 216 12.07 -24.21 5.20
N SER A 217 11.29 -23.47 5.99
CA SER A 217 10.15 -24.01 6.73
C SER A 217 9.04 -24.50 5.80
N ALA A 218 8.71 -23.72 4.75
CA ALA A 218 7.72 -24.10 3.74
C ALA A 218 8.12 -25.33 2.91
N SER A 219 9.42 -25.61 2.75
CA SER A 219 9.89 -26.80 2.01
C SER A 219 9.72 -28.13 2.76
N ARG A 220 9.36 -28.08 4.06
CA ARG A 220 9.20 -29.26 4.92
C ARG A 220 7.75 -29.61 5.27
N THR A 221 6.80 -28.76 4.88
CA THR A 221 5.35 -28.95 5.05
C THR A 221 4.74 -29.47 3.77
#